data_AF-A0A7W7S9X6-F1
#
_entry.id   AF-A0A7W7S9X6-F1
#
_cell.length_a   1.000
_cell.length_b   1.000
_cell.length_c   1.000
_cell.angle_alpha   90.00
_cell.angle_beta   90.00
_cell.angle_gamma   90.00
#
_symmetry.space_group_name_H-M   'P 1'
#
loop_
_entity.id
_entity.type
_entity.pdbx_description
1 polymer ?
#
loop_
_entity_poly.entity_id
_entity_poly.type
_entity_poly.pdbx_seq_one_letter_code
_entity_poly.pdbx_strand_id
1 'polypeptide(L)'
;MTAFANRIGDVNASVQGEIQRLNALVDEIKQGWQGQAAAAYQQLQTRFNEDATKLNQVLDEIRQAIESTTKLYSQTEQEQASSF
;
A
#
# COMPACT_ATOMS: atom_id res chain seq x y z
N MET A 1 11.10 -14.80 5.12
CA MET A 1 9.90 -14.71 4.27
C MET A 1 8.74 -14.08 5.04
N THR A 2 8.25 -14.68 6.12
CA THR A 2 7.13 -14.16 6.95
C THR A 2 7.38 -12.77 7.53
N ALA A 3 8.60 -12.50 7.99
CA ALA A 3 8.98 -11.17 8.48
C ALA A 3 8.89 -10.06 7.42
N PHE A 4 9.13 -10.39 6.15
CA PHE A 4 9.05 -9.44 5.05
C PHE A 4 7.60 -9.17 4.64
N ALA A 5 6.77 -10.22 4.56
CA ALA A 5 5.33 -10.07 4.34
C ALA A 5 4.66 -9.23 5.44
N ASN A 6 5.01 -9.48 6.71
CA ASN A 6 4.54 -8.66 7.83
C ASN A 6 4.98 -7.19 7.69
N ARG A 7 6.24 -6.95 7.31
CA ARG A 7 6.75 -5.60 7.11
C ARG A 7 6.01 -4.84 6.00
N ILE A 8 5.63 -5.51 4.92
CA ILE A 8 4.80 -4.91 3.87
C ILE A 8 3.41 -4.57 4.38
N GLY A 9 2.81 -5.46 5.19
CA GLY A 9 1.54 -5.19 5.87
C GLY A 9 1.62 -3.94 6.77
N ASP A 10 2.67 -3.84 7.58
CA ASP A 10 2.91 -2.69 8.46
C ASP A 10 3.08 -1.37 7.68
N VAL A 11 3.84 -1.42 6.58
CA VAL A 11 4.05 -0.25 5.72
C VAL A 11 2.74 0.18 5.06
N ASN A 12 1.95 -0.76 4.55
CA ASN A 12 0.64 -0.47 3.95
C ASN A 12 -0.30 0.18 4.98
N ALA A 13 -0.40 -0.39 6.18
CA ALA A 13 -1.20 0.18 7.27
C ALA A 13 -0.73 1.60 7.66
N SER A 14 0.58 1.83 7.73
CA SER A 14 1.14 3.15 8.03
C SER A 14 0.80 4.18 6.95
N VAL A 15 0.94 3.81 5.67
CA VAL A 15 0.60 4.66 4.53
C VAL A 15 -0.88 5.03 4.56
N GLN A 16 -1.79 4.06 4.79
CA GLN A 16 -3.22 4.32 4.91
C GLN A 16 -3.54 5.29 6.06
N GLY A 17 -2.87 5.15 7.19
CA GLY A 17 -2.99 6.08 8.32
C GLY A 17 -2.60 7.52 7.96
N GLU A 18 -1.48 7.70 7.26
CA GLU A 18 -1.06 9.03 6.81
C GLU A 18 -2.03 9.66 5.81
N ILE A 19 -2.60 8.87 4.90
CA ILE A 19 -3.61 9.35 3.93
C ILE A 19 -4.86 9.85 4.65
N GLN A 20 -5.34 9.09 5.64
CA GLN A 20 -6.50 9.51 6.44
C GLN A 20 -6.22 10.80 7.22
N ARG A 21 -5.04 10.91 7.84
CA ARG A 21 -4.59 12.13 8.52
C ARG A 21 -4.58 13.33 7.58
N LEU A 22 -4.00 13.17 6.39
CA LEU A 22 -3.90 14.23 5.42
C LEU A 22 -5.29 14.68 4.94
N ASN A 23 -6.19 13.73 4.64
CA ASN A 23 -7.58 14.04 4.27
C ASN A 23 -8.34 14.78 5.38
N ALA A 24 -8.20 14.36 6.65
CA ALA A 24 -8.85 15.03 7.78
C ALA A 24 -8.34 16.47 7.95
N LEU A 25 -7.02 16.67 7.83
CA LEU A 25 -6.42 17.99 7.84
C LEU A 25 -6.95 18.84 6.68
N VAL A 26 -7.06 18.29 5.46
CA VAL A 26 -7.63 18.99 4.31
C VAL A 26 -9.04 19.50 4.64
N ASP A 27 -9.90 18.63 5.15
CA ASP A 27 -11.30 18.96 5.42
C ASP A 27 -11.44 20.05 6.50
N GLU A 28 -10.54 20.07 7.49
CA GLU A 28 -10.48 21.13 8.51
C GLU A 28 -10.11 22.48 7.90
N ILE A 29 -9.06 22.54 7.07
CA ILE A 29 -8.56 23.80 6.50
C ILE A 29 -9.48 24.30 5.36
N LYS A 30 -10.21 23.39 4.70
CA LYS A 30 -11.12 23.72 3.57
C LYS A 30 -12.19 24.73 3.94
N GLN A 31 -12.62 24.75 5.21
CA GLN A 31 -13.57 25.75 5.70
C GLN A 31 -13.01 27.17 5.64
N GLY A 32 -11.68 27.34 5.76
CA GLY A 32 -10.99 28.63 5.70
C GLY A 32 -10.51 29.06 4.31
N TRP A 33 -10.36 28.12 3.37
CA TRP A 33 -9.84 28.41 2.02
C TRP A 33 -10.97 28.34 0.99
N GLN A 34 -11.65 29.47 0.77
CA GLN A 34 -12.66 29.61 -0.30
C GLN A 34 -12.00 30.14 -1.59
N GLY A 35 -12.45 29.68 -2.76
CA GLY A 35 -12.00 30.19 -4.07
C GLY A 35 -10.92 29.34 -4.76
N GLN A 36 -10.02 29.97 -5.53
CA GLN A 36 -9.03 29.29 -6.39
C GLN A 36 -8.07 28.35 -5.63
N ALA A 37 -7.74 28.66 -4.37
CA ALA A 37 -6.89 27.82 -3.54
C ALA A 37 -7.54 26.44 -3.25
N ALA A 38 -8.88 26.39 -3.14
CA ALA A 38 -9.60 25.15 -2.91
C ALA A 38 -9.45 24.17 -4.09
N ALA A 39 -9.45 24.68 -5.33
CA ALA A 39 -9.35 23.85 -6.53
C ALA A 39 -7.96 23.22 -6.71
N ALA A 40 -6.89 24.00 -6.50
CA ALA A 40 -5.52 23.47 -6.53
C ALA A 40 -5.30 22.38 -5.47
N TYR A 41 -5.91 22.56 -4.30
CA TYR A 41 -5.83 21.58 -3.22
C TYR A 41 -6.64 20.32 -3.51
N GLN A 42 -7.84 20.46 -4.07
CA GLN A 42 -8.64 19.31 -4.52
C GLN A 42 -7.87 18.47 -5.54
N GLN A 43 -7.17 19.13 -6.48
CA GLN A 43 -6.35 18.44 -7.46
C GLN A 43 -5.16 17.72 -6.80
N LEU A 44 -4.53 18.32 -5.79
CA LEU A 44 -3.47 17.68 -5.01
C LEU A 44 -4.01 16.45 -4.26
N GLN A 45 -5.16 16.58 -3.60
CA GLN A 45 -5.81 15.49 -2.86
C GLN A 45 -6.15 14.31 -3.79
N THR A 46 -6.71 14.57 -4.97
CA THR A 46 -6.97 13.54 -5.97
C THR A 46 -5.70 12.81 -6.38
N ARG A 47 -4.65 13.55 -6.76
CA ARG A 47 -3.37 12.95 -7.17
C ARG A 47 -2.74 12.11 -6.05
N PHE A 48 -2.78 12.62 -4.83
CA PHE A 48 -2.25 11.91 -3.68
C PHE A 48 -3.01 10.60 -3.40
N ASN A 49 -4.34 10.61 -3.50
CA ASN A 49 -5.15 9.40 -3.38
C ASN A 49 -4.85 8.41 -4.51
N GLU A 50 -4.63 8.86 -5.75
CA GLU A 50 -4.22 8.00 -6.86
C GLU A 50 -2.85 7.35 -6.61
N ASP A 51 -1.88 8.13 -6.13
CA ASP A 51 -0.53 7.65 -5.83
C ASP A 51 -0.55 6.63 -4.67
N ALA A 52 -1.39 6.88 -3.66
CA ALA A 52 -1.66 5.94 -2.58
C ALA A 52 -2.24 4.61 -3.07
N THR A 53 -3.24 4.65 -3.95
CA THR A 53 -3.82 3.44 -4.54
C THR A 53 -2.77 2.65 -5.33
N LYS A 54 -1.95 3.33 -6.13
CA LYS A 54 -0.85 2.69 -6.87
C LYS A 54 0.17 2.04 -5.94
N LEU A 55 0.56 2.74 -4.87
CA LEU A 55 1.50 2.19 -3.89
C LEU A 55 0.95 0.92 -3.25
N ASN A 56 -0.33 0.92 -2.84
CA ASN A 56 -0.97 -0.27 -2.28
C ASN A 56 -1.01 -1.43 -3.27
N GLN A 57 -1.27 -1.16 -4.55
CA GLN A 57 -1.28 -2.18 -5.58
C GLN A 57 0.12 -2.80 -5.78
N VAL A 58 1.16 -1.98 -5.85
CA VAL A 58 2.55 -2.46 -5.95
C VAL A 58 2.94 -3.30 -4.74
N LEU A 59 2.57 -2.87 -3.52
CA LEU A 59 2.84 -3.63 -2.30
C LEU A 59 2.13 -5.00 -2.30
N ASP A 60 0.91 -5.06 -2.83
CA ASP A 60 0.17 -6.32 -2.95
C ASP A 60 0.77 -7.26 -4.00
N GLU A 61 1.20 -6.72 -5.15
CA GLU A 61 1.91 -7.49 -6.17
C GLU A 61 3.21 -8.10 -5.61
N ILE A 62 3.99 -7.33 -4.84
CA ILE A 62 5.20 -7.83 -4.18
C ILE A 62 4.85 -8.95 -3.18
N ARG A 63 3.78 -8.77 -2.39
CA ARG A 63 3.31 -9.80 -1.45
C ARG A 63 2.97 -11.10 -2.20
N GLN A 64 2.18 -11.02 -3.27
CA GLN A 64 1.79 -12.18 -4.08
C GLN A 64 2.99 -12.88 -4.70
N ALA A 65 3.96 -12.13 -5.23
CA ALA A 65 5.19 -12.69 -5.80
C ALA A 65 5.99 -13.50 -4.76
N ILE A 66 6.07 -13.00 -3.51
CA ILE A 66 6.77 -13.68 -2.42
C ILE A 66 6.02 -14.93 -1.95
N GLU A 67 4.69 -14.87 -1.83
CA GLU A 67 3.87 -16.03 -1.50
C GLU A 67 4.00 -17.12 -2.56
N SER A 68 3.97 -16.74 -3.85
CA SER A 68 4.19 -17.65 -4.97
C SER A 68 5.58 -18.29 -4.91
N THR A 69 6.63 -17.49 -4.68
CA THR A 69 8.00 -17.99 -4.54
C THR A 69 8.14 -18.96 -3.38
N THR A 70 7.49 -18.65 -2.24
CA THR A 70 7.49 -19.50 -1.04
C THR A 70 6.82 -20.84 -1.33
N LYS A 71 5.64 -20.84 -1.98
CA LYS A 71 4.93 -22.06 -2.36
C LYS A 71 5.76 -22.93 -3.30
N LEU A 72 6.38 -22.32 -4.32
CA LEU A 72 7.23 -23.02 -5.29
C LEU A 72 8.41 -23.71 -4.60
N TYR A 73 9.09 -23.01 -3.68
CA TYR A 73 10.17 -23.58 -2.88
C TYR A 73 9.68 -24.78 -2.05
N SER A 74 8.55 -24.63 -1.35
CA SER A 74 8.01 -25.71 -0.51
C SER A 74 7.58 -26.94 -1.31
N GLN A 75 7.02 -26.76 -2.51
CA GLN A 75 6.68 -27.85 -3.42
C GLN A 75 7.96 -28.56 -3.91
N THR A 76 8.97 -27.80 -4.31
CA THR A 76 10.24 -28.36 -4.81
C THR A 76 10.94 -29.19 -3.73
N GLU A 77 10.95 -28.72 -2.48
CA GLU A 77 11.50 -29.49 -1.35
C GLU A 77 10.70 -30.78 -1.08
N GLN A 78 9.36 -30.73 -1.15
CA GLN A 78 8.53 -31.93 -0.99
C GLN A 78 8.74 -32.94 -2.10
N GLU A 79 8.86 -32.51 -3.36
CA GLU A 79 9.13 -33.39 -4.49
C GLU A 79 10.51 -34.06 -4.36
N GLN A 80 11.55 -33.31 -3.98
CA GLN A 80 12.87 -33.88 -3.72
C GLN A 80 12.88 -34.84 -2.53
N ALA A 81 12.17 -34.52 -1.45
CA ALA A 81 12.07 -35.39 -0.27
C ALA A 81 11.27 -36.68 -0.56
N SER A 82 10.30 -36.63 -1.49
CA SER A 82 9.51 -37.80 -1.90
C SER A 82 10.23 -38.68 -2.93
N SER A 83 11.30 -38.16 -3.53
CA SER A 83 12.13 -38.84 -4.52
C SER A 83 13.29 -39.65 -3.91
N PHE A 84 13.51 -39.56 -2.59
CA PHE A 84 14.49 -40.33 -1.83
C PHE A 84 13.81 -41.42 -1.00
#